data_AF-A0A0D3CAB0-F1
#
_entry.id   AF-A0A0D3CAB0-F1
#
_cell.length_a   1.000
_cell.length_b   1.000
_cell.length_c   1.000
_cell.angle_alpha   90.00
_cell.angle_beta   90.00
_cell.angle_gamma   90.00
#
_symmetry.space_group_name_H-M   'P 1'
#
loop_
_entity.id
_entity.type
_entity.pdbx_description
1 polymer ?
#
loop_
_entity_poly.entity_id
_entity_poly.type
_entity_poly.pdbx_seq_one_letter_code
_entity_poly.pdbx_strand_id
1 'polypeptide(L)'
;MRIKGGGNYSCRLKFKEQSVKDRNPRQVHVFVQDNRTGEKVAILIGKWDEAMYYVLGDPTTKPKGYDPMTAAVLLWEIDNLLLKQDTISPPLQSLLMR
;
A
#
# COMPACT_ATOMS: atom_id res chain seq x y z
N MET A 1 2.35 2.66 13.48
CA MET A 1 2.41 1.19 13.59
C MET A 1 3.78 0.70 13.12
N ARG A 2 4.35 -0.36 13.70
CA ARG A 2 5.61 -0.98 13.23
C ARG A 2 5.33 -2.45 12.91
N ILE A 3 5.53 -2.84 11.66
CA ILE A 3 5.47 -4.25 11.27
C ILE A 3 6.90 -4.78 11.27
N LYS A 4 7.12 -5.86 12.01
CA LYS A 4 8.37 -6.61 11.98
C LYS A 4 8.12 -7.86 11.14
N GLY A 5 8.87 -8.03 10.04
CA GLY A 5 8.84 -9.29 9.30
C GLY A 5 9.55 -10.38 10.11
N GLY A 6 9.37 -11.65 9.73
CA GLY A 6 10.00 -12.80 10.41
C GLY A 6 11.54 -12.87 10.35
N GLY A 7 12.22 -11.82 9.85
CA GLY A 7 13.68 -11.78 9.69
C GLY A 7 14.28 -10.43 10.09
N ASN A 8 15.31 -10.00 9.35
CA ASN A 8 16.13 -8.82 9.65
C ASN A 8 15.53 -7.48 9.19
N TYR A 9 14.28 -7.45 8.70
CA TYR A 9 13.68 -6.23 8.17
C TYR A 9 12.47 -5.78 9.00
N SER A 10 12.28 -4.47 9.10
CA SER A 10 11.04 -3.90 9.63
C SER A 10 10.57 -2.72 8.80
N CYS A 11 9.27 -2.47 8.81
CA CYS A 11 8.71 -1.27 8.21
C CYS A 11 7.92 -0.49 9.27
N ARG A 12 8.02 0.84 9.21
CA ARG A 12 7.30 1.73 10.13
C ARG A 12 6.20 2.46 9.36
N LEU A 13 4.99 1.93 9.47
CA LEU A 13 3.80 2.61 8.97
C LEU A 13 3.51 3.86 9.80
N LYS A 14 3.67 5.01 9.14
CA LYS A 14 3.12 6.28 9.59
C LYS A 14 1.93 6.59 8.69
N PHE A 15 0.73 6.46 9.22
CA PHE A 15 -0.43 7.05 8.59
C PHE A 15 -0.29 8.56 8.72
N LYS A 16 -0.50 9.30 7.62
CA LYS A 16 -0.64 10.75 7.74
C LYS A 16 -1.81 11.01 8.69
N GLU A 17 -1.56 11.75 9.76
CA GLU A 17 -2.62 12.29 10.60
C GLU A 17 -3.56 13.10 9.70
N GLN A 18 -4.87 12.92 9.83
CA GLN A 18 -5.85 13.68 9.07
C GLN A 18 -5.64 15.17 9.34
N SER A 19 -4.90 15.85 8.49
CA SER A 19 -4.98 17.31 8.46
C SER A 19 -6.30 17.66 7.78
N VAL A 20 -7.06 18.61 8.32
CA VAL A 20 -8.36 19.08 7.80
C VAL A 20 -8.29 19.44 6.29
N LYS A 21 -7.08 19.66 5.76
CA LYS A 21 -6.77 20.01 4.37
C LYS A 21 -6.29 18.84 3.48
N ASP A 22 -5.72 17.76 4.03
CA ASP A 22 -5.10 16.67 3.27
C ASP A 22 -6.00 15.42 3.26
N ARG A 23 -6.80 15.30 2.20
CA ARG A 23 -7.97 14.39 2.09
C ARG A 23 -7.65 12.95 1.69
N ASN A 24 -6.41 12.46 1.81
CA ASN A 24 -6.09 11.09 1.38
C ASN A 24 -5.60 10.19 2.54
N PRO A 25 -6.45 9.89 3.54
CA PRO A 25 -6.11 9.06 4.70
C PRO A 25 -5.78 7.60 4.33
N ARG A 26 -6.02 7.21 3.09
CA ARG A 26 -5.75 5.87 2.54
C ARG A 26 -4.35 5.74 1.95
N GLN A 27 -3.67 6.86 1.71
CA GLN A 27 -2.34 6.84 1.10
C GLN A 27 -1.31 6.30 2.10
N VAL A 28 -0.53 5.35 1.62
CA VAL A 28 0.59 4.75 2.32
C VAL A 28 1.88 5.17 1.62
N HIS A 29 2.84 5.64 2.41
CA HIS A 29 4.22 5.88 1.99
C HIS A 29 5.13 5.47 3.15
N VAL A 30 5.78 4.31 3.03
CA VAL A 30 6.45 3.65 4.16
C VAL A 30 7.83 3.17 3.74
N PHE A 31 8.82 3.37 4.60
CA PHE A 31 10.16 2.82 4.41
C PHE A 31 10.28 1.43 5.02
N VAL A 32 10.97 0.55 4.31
CA VAL A 32 11.47 -0.73 4.83
C VAL A 32 12.93 -0.53 5.20
N GLN A 33 13.29 -0.91 6.42
CA GLN A 33 14.63 -0.77 6.97
C GLN A 33 15.22 -2.13 7.31
N ASP A 34 16.51 -2.29 7.03
CA ASP A 34 17.34 -3.34 7.63
C ASP A 34 17.52 -3.03 9.12
N ASN A 35 17.18 -3.99 9.98
CA ASN A 35 17.23 -3.82 11.43
C ASN A 35 18.66 -3.81 11.98
N ARG A 36 19.63 -4.37 11.24
CA ARG A 36 21.05 -4.42 11.61
C ARG A 36 21.77 -3.15 11.20
N THR A 37 21.57 -2.68 9.97
CA THR A 37 22.28 -1.47 9.46
C THR A 37 21.48 -0.18 9.64
N GLY A 38 20.15 -0.28 9.79
CA GLY A 38 19.25 0.87 9.80
C GLY A 38 18.98 1.46 8.41
N GLU A 39 19.60 0.92 7.36
CA GLU A 39 19.48 1.43 6.00
C GLU A 39 18.09 1.15 5.43
N LYS A 40 17.63 2.08 4.59
CA LYS A 40 16.40 1.89 3.82
C LYS A 40 16.68 0.99 2.63
N VAL A 41 15.99 -0.13 2.57
CA VAL A 41 16.18 -1.14 1.52
C VAL A 41 15.04 -1.16 0.50
N ALA A 42 13.90 -0.57 0.85
CA ALA A 42 12.76 -0.39 -0.05
C ALA A 42 11.80 0.68 0.47
N ILE A 43 10.87 1.08 -0.39
CA ILE A 43 9.66 1.79 -0.01
C ILE A 43 8.41 1.03 -0.42
N LEU A 44 7.36 1.18 0.37
CA LEU A 44 6.00 0.78 0.07
C LEU A 44 5.16 2.02 -0.18
N ILE A 45 4.49 2.07 -1.33
CA ILE A 45 3.68 3.21 -1.77
C ILE A 45 2.34 2.73 -2.32
N GLY A 46 1.29 3.52 -2.16
CA GLY A 46 -0.01 3.21 -2.74
C GLY A 46 -1.16 3.61 -1.83
N LYS A 47 -2.30 2.96 -2.00
CA LYS A 47 -3.44 3.03 -1.10
C LYS A 47 -3.77 1.64 -0.60
N TRP A 48 -3.86 1.49 0.72
CA TRP A 48 -4.03 0.17 1.33
C TRP A 48 -5.40 -0.47 1.04
N ASP A 49 -6.36 0.28 0.51
CA ASP A 49 -7.69 -0.19 0.13
C ASP A 49 -7.90 -0.32 -1.39
N GLU A 50 -6.90 0.03 -2.20
CA GLU A 50 -6.94 -0.11 -3.67
C GLU A 50 -5.78 -0.98 -4.15
N ALA A 51 -4.55 -0.47 -4.05
CA ALA A 51 -3.34 -1.17 -4.46
C ALA A 51 -2.10 -0.62 -3.74
N MET A 52 -1.20 -1.53 -3.42
CA MET A 52 0.07 -1.32 -2.76
C MET A 52 1.21 -1.79 -3.68
N TYR A 53 2.25 -0.98 -3.77
CA TYR A 53 3.43 -1.21 -4.58
C TYR A 53 4.68 -1.12 -3.72
N TYR A 54 5.77 -1.72 -4.18
CA TYR A 54 7.09 -1.54 -3.59
C TYR A 54 8.10 -1.06 -4.62
N VAL A 55 9.11 -0.32 -4.16
CA VAL A 55 10.29 0.07 -4.95
C VAL A 55 11.52 -0.33 -4.15
N LEU A 56 12.47 -1.00 -4.80
CA LEU A 56 13.73 -1.41 -4.17
C LEU A 56 14.72 -0.25 -4.05
N GLY A 57 15.50 -0.28 -2.97
CA GLY A 57 16.50 0.72 -2.63
C GLY A 57 15.95 1.93 -1.89
N ASP A 58 16.84 2.89 -1.63
CA ASP A 58 16.48 4.15 -0.97
C ASP A 58 16.16 5.23 -2.01
N PRO A 59 14.88 5.62 -2.19
CA PRO A 59 14.49 6.67 -3.13
C PRO A 59 15.02 8.05 -2.74
N THR A 60 15.47 8.26 -1.49
CA THR A 60 16.07 9.54 -1.08
C THR A 60 17.47 9.75 -1.65
N THR A 61 18.10 8.69 -2.18
CA THR A 61 19.38 8.78 -2.90
C THR A 61 19.22 9.11 -4.38
N LYS A 62 17.98 9.14 -4.88
CA LYS A 62 17.69 9.35 -6.30
C LYS A 62 17.74 10.85 -6.67
N PRO A 63 18.01 11.18 -7.94
CA PRO A 63 18.02 12.56 -8.41
C PRO A 63 16.71 13.30 -8.12
N LYS A 64 16.77 14.62 -8.00
CA LYS A 64 15.56 15.46 -7.93
C LYS A 64 14.67 15.22 -9.16
N GLY A 65 13.38 15.02 -8.93
CA GLY A 65 12.41 14.71 -10.00
C GLY A 65 12.28 13.23 -10.33
N TYR A 66 13.01 12.34 -9.64
CA TYR A 66 12.77 10.90 -9.74
C TYR A 66 11.34 10.57 -9.27
N ASP A 67 10.56 9.96 -10.16
CA ASP A 67 9.26 9.40 -9.83
C ASP A 67 9.42 7.92 -9.41
N PRO A 68 9.18 7.57 -8.13
CA PRO A 68 9.25 6.19 -7.65
C PRO A 68 8.32 5.24 -8.38
N MET A 69 7.21 5.73 -8.96
CA MET A 69 6.27 4.88 -9.70
C MET A 69 6.89 4.26 -10.96
N THR A 70 7.94 4.87 -11.52
CA THR A 70 8.64 4.33 -12.69
C THR A 70 9.37 3.00 -12.43
N ALA A 71 9.69 2.71 -11.17
CA ALA A 71 10.33 1.47 -10.74
C ALA A 71 9.47 0.68 -9.75
N ALA A 72 8.20 1.05 -9.62
CA ALA A 72 7.28 0.41 -8.70
C ALA A 72 6.83 -0.95 -9.22
N VAL A 73 6.85 -1.93 -8.32
CA VAL A 73 6.37 -3.29 -8.55
C VAL A 73 5.13 -3.50 -7.69
N LEU A 74 4.06 -4.04 -8.29
CA LEU A 74 2.82 -4.35 -7.57
C LEU A 74 3.10 -5.36 -6.46
N LEU A 75 2.68 -5.05 -5.23
CA LEU A 75 2.78 -5.94 -4.07
C LEU A 75 1.44 -6.60 -3.75
N TRP A 76 0.37 -5.82 -3.79
CA TRP A 76 -0.98 -6.26 -3.45
C TRP A 76 -2.00 -5.31 -4.08
N GLU A 77 -3.12 -5.85 -4.55
CA GLU A 77 -4.28 -5.07 -4.97
C GLU A 77 -5.54 -5.74 -4.45
N ILE A 78 -6.59 -4.95 -4.26
CA ILE A 78 -7.90 -5.49 -3.93
C ILE A 78 -8.48 -6.20 -5.16
N ASP A 79 -8.82 -7.48 -5.01
CA ASP A 79 -9.52 -8.22 -6.05
C ASP A 79 -10.95 -7.67 -6.19
N ASN A 80 -11.18 -6.88 -7.24
CA ASN A 80 -12.48 -6.29 -7.55
C ASN A 80 -13.56 -7.33 -7.95
N LEU A 81 -13.21 -8.62 -7.99
CA LEU A 81 -14.18 -9.71 -8.21
C LEU A 81 -15.24 -9.77 -7.10
N LEU A 82 -14.89 -9.39 -5.87
CA LEU A 82 -15.84 -9.35 -4.75
C LEU A 82 -16.72 -8.08 -4.76
N LEU A 83 -16.24 -6.98 -5.35
CA LEU A 83 -17.00 -5.73 -5.46
C LEU A 83 -18.05 -5.75 -6.58
N LYS A 84 -17.96 -6.68 -7.54
CA LYS A 84 -19.01 -6.88 -8.56
C LYS A 84 -20.24 -7.63 -8.04
N GLN A 85 -20.10 -8.40 -6.96
CA GLN A 85 -21.22 -9.18 -6.42
C GLN A 85 -22.24 -8.29 -5.69
N ASP A 86 -21.77 -7.16 -5.13
CA ASP A 86 -22.63 -6.16 -4.48
C ASP A 86 -23.29 -5.18 -5.46
N THR A 87 -22.97 -5.27 -6.77
CA THR A 87 -23.65 -4.49 -7.82
C THR A 87 -24.72 -5.32 -8.56
N ILE A 88 -25.12 -6.47 -8.03
CA ILE A 88 -26.33 -7.15 -8.49
C ILE A 88 -27.51 -6.51 -7.76
N SER A 89 -28.34 -5.78 -8.49
CA SER A 89 -29.58 -5.19 -8.01
C SER A 89 -30.40 -6.18 -7.16
N PRO A 90 -31.12 -5.71 -6.12
CA PRO A 90 -31.74 -6.56 -5.10
C PRO A 90 -32.68 -7.71 -5.58
N PRO A 91 -33.36 -7.71 -6.75
CA PRO A 91 -34.30 -8.80 -7.02
C PRO A 91 -33.64 -10.16 -7.31
N LEU A 92 -32.34 -10.22 -7.66
CA LEU A 92 -31.71 -11.49 -8.10
C LEU A 92 -31.12 -12.35 -6.98
N GLN A 93 -30.96 -11.84 -5.75
CA GLN A 93 -30.49 -12.66 -4.62
C GLN A 93 -31.54 -13.68 -4.14
N SER A 94 -32.82 -13.45 -4.42
CA SER A 94 -33.91 -14.36 -4.02
C SER A 94 -33.99 -15.64 -4.87
N LEU A 95 -33.37 -15.67 -6.04
CA LEU A 95 -33.45 -16.81 -6.98
C LEU A 95 -32.31 -17.82 -6.80
N LEU A 96 -31.24 -17.46 -6.09
CA LEU A 96 -30.07 -18.33 -5.88
C LEU A 96 -30.13 -19.18 -4.59
N MET A 97 -31.18 -19.01 -3.76
CA MET A 97 -31.44 -19.82 -2.56
C MET A 97 -32.68 -20.71 -2.71
N ARG A 98 -32.89 -21.30 -3.89
CA ARG A 98 -33.83 -22.41 -4.11
C ARG A 98 -33.13 -23.58 -4.75
#